data_AF-A0A9Q3IM44-F1
#
_entry.id   AF-A0A9Q3IM44-F1
#
_cell.length_a   1.000
_cell.length_b   1.000
_cell.length_c   1.000
_cell.angle_alpha   90.00
_cell.angle_beta   90.00
_cell.angle_gamma   90.00
#
_symmetry.space_group_name_H-M   'P 1'
#
loop_
_entity.id
_entity.type
_entity.pdbx_description
1 polymer ?
#
loop_
_entity_poly.entity_id
_entity_poly.type
_entity_poly.pdbx_seq_one_letter_code
_entity_poly.pdbx_strand_id
1 'polypeptide(L)'
;MGKPNSFRLIHALLNHTPNSFQNDVQGLTIEEKVGITLYRMGRGSSYETVGHVFNVGKSTAYKLSQEVVQAILVALHDSTIMFPVAEEIEKWDAIKETFQQRQELMNIIGAIDGNHIPMINGMLI
;
A
#
# COMPACT_ATOMS: atom_id res chain seq x y z
N MET A 1 -5.25 -1.60 24.78
CA MET A 1 -4.04 -2.38 24.44
C MET A 1 -4.25 -2.93 23.02
N GLY A 2 -3.82 -2.17 22.01
CA GLY A 2 -4.12 -2.45 20.61
C GLY A 2 -3.35 -3.68 20.12
N LYS A 3 -4.05 -4.62 19.48
CA LYS A 3 -3.40 -5.76 18.82
C LYS A 3 -2.42 -5.22 17.76
N PRO A 4 -1.28 -5.89 17.51
CA PRO A 4 -0.26 -5.42 16.56
C PRO A 4 -0.86 -5.08 15.19
N ASN A 5 -0.45 -3.96 14.61
CA ASN A 5 -0.99 -3.42 13.36
C ASN A 5 -0.94 -4.40 12.17
N SER A 6 -0.08 -5.43 12.21
CA SER A 6 -0.01 -6.51 11.21
C SER A 6 -1.29 -7.34 11.09
N PHE A 7 -2.09 -7.47 12.16
CA PHE A 7 -3.33 -8.24 12.14
C PHE A 7 -4.49 -7.51 11.46
N ARG A 8 -4.42 -6.17 11.31
CA ARG A 8 -5.51 -5.39 10.73
C ARG A 8 -5.71 -5.68 9.25
N LEU A 9 -4.61 -5.85 8.51
CA LEU A 9 -4.66 -6.14 7.07
C LEU A 9 -5.31 -7.51 6.83
N ILE A 10 -4.84 -8.56 7.51
CA ILE A 10 -5.38 -9.92 7.35
C ILE A 10 -6.84 -10.00 7.79
N HIS A 11 -7.21 -9.37 8.91
CA HIS A 11 -8.60 -9.32 9.36
C HIS A 11 -9.51 -8.53 8.40
N ALA A 12 -9.03 -7.42 7.85
CA ALA A 12 -9.81 -6.65 6.89
C ALA A 12 -9.97 -7.43 5.57
N LEU A 13 -8.91 -8.10 5.11
CA LEU A 13 -8.97 -8.98 3.95
C LEU A 13 -9.99 -10.12 4.15
N LEU A 14 -9.96 -10.78 5.31
CA LEU A 14 -10.93 -11.82 5.67
C LEU A 14 -12.39 -11.35 5.57
N ASN A 15 -12.68 -10.10 5.90
CA ASN A 15 -14.05 -9.55 5.91
C ASN A 15 -14.50 -8.99 4.55
N HIS A 16 -13.57 -8.63 3.67
CA HIS A 16 -13.86 -7.90 2.43
C HIS A 16 -13.54 -8.70 1.15
N THR A 17 -12.88 -9.85 1.24
CA THR A 17 -12.67 -10.73 0.08
C THR A 17 -13.85 -11.68 -0.14
N PRO A 18 -14.28 -11.93 -1.39
CA PRO A 18 -15.30 -12.93 -1.69
C PRO A 18 -14.86 -14.34 -1.26
N ASN A 19 -15.82 -15.22 -0.91
CA ASN A 19 -15.56 -16.59 -0.42
C ASN A 19 -14.65 -17.44 -1.33
N SER A 20 -14.56 -17.11 -2.62
CA SER A 20 -13.62 -17.74 -3.57
C SER A 20 -12.15 -17.49 -3.22
N PHE A 21 -11.84 -16.34 -2.61
CA PHE A 21 -10.50 -16.00 -2.13
C PHE A 21 -10.13 -16.81 -0.89
N GLN A 22 -11.10 -17.15 -0.05
CA GLN A 22 -10.87 -17.99 1.13
C GLN A 22 -10.77 -19.48 0.75
N ASN A 23 -11.50 -19.91 -0.27
CA ASN A 23 -11.61 -21.32 -0.68
C ASN A 23 -10.84 -21.66 -1.98
N ASP A 24 -9.79 -20.91 -2.31
CA ASP A 24 -9.07 -21.11 -3.58
C ASP A 24 -8.46 -22.51 -3.67
N VAL A 25 -8.60 -23.14 -4.85
CA VAL A 25 -8.37 -24.57 -5.12
C VAL A 25 -6.89 -24.99 -4.94
N GLN A 26 -5.99 -24.01 -4.79
CA GLN A 26 -4.55 -24.22 -4.71
C GLN A 26 -4.01 -24.48 -3.29
N GLY A 27 -4.88 -24.48 -2.27
CA GLY A 27 -4.50 -24.83 -0.89
C GLY A 27 -3.64 -23.79 -0.17
N LEU A 28 -3.54 -22.58 -0.72
CA LEU A 28 -2.81 -21.47 -0.08
C LEU A 28 -3.65 -20.83 1.04
N THR A 29 -3.02 -20.61 2.18
CA THR A 29 -3.54 -19.81 3.30
C THR A 29 -3.65 -18.34 2.92
N ILE A 30 -4.44 -17.57 3.68
CA ILE A 30 -4.60 -16.13 3.43
C ILE A 30 -3.27 -15.41 3.65
N GLU A 31 -2.53 -15.80 4.66
CA GLU A 31 -1.20 -15.30 4.99
C GLU A 31 -0.22 -15.48 3.82
N GLU A 32 -0.24 -16.65 3.16
CA GLU A 32 0.58 -16.89 1.98
C GLU A 32 0.17 -16.01 0.80
N LYS A 33 -1.14 -15.86 0.54
CA LYS A 33 -1.64 -15.00 -0.54
C LYS A 33 -1.22 -13.54 -0.33
N VAL A 34 -1.34 -13.06 0.91
CA VAL A 34 -0.91 -11.72 1.31
C VAL A 34 0.61 -11.59 1.19
N GLY A 35 1.37 -12.57 1.66
CA GLY A 35 2.84 -12.58 1.59
C GLY A 35 3.34 -12.52 0.14
N ILE A 36 2.78 -13.34 -0.75
CA ILE A 36 3.08 -13.35 -2.18
C ILE A 36 2.84 -11.96 -2.80
N THR A 37 1.68 -11.37 -2.49
CA THR A 37 1.30 -10.07 -3.05
C THR A 37 2.16 -8.93 -2.51
N LEU A 38 2.42 -8.90 -1.20
CA LEU A 38 3.30 -7.91 -0.58
C LEU A 38 4.73 -8.03 -1.10
N TYR A 39 5.23 -9.25 -1.31
CA TYR A 39 6.55 -9.47 -1.92
C TYR A 39 6.63 -8.85 -3.30
N ARG A 40 5.60 -9.08 -4.13
CA ARG A 40 5.53 -8.48 -5.47
C ARG A 40 5.55 -6.95 -5.40
N MET A 41 4.70 -6.35 -4.57
CA MET A 41 4.55 -4.89 -4.49
C MET A 41 5.79 -4.22 -3.92
N GLY A 42 6.36 -4.77 -2.85
CA GLY A 42 7.52 -4.19 -2.19
C GLY A 42 8.80 -4.25 -3.02
N ARG A 43 8.91 -5.19 -3.97
CA ARG A 43 10.09 -5.36 -4.83
C ARG A 43 9.88 -4.95 -6.28
N GLY A 44 8.64 -4.72 -6.72
CA GLY A 44 8.32 -4.52 -8.13
C GLY A 44 8.65 -5.72 -9.03
N SER A 45 8.74 -6.94 -8.46
CA SER A 45 9.18 -8.13 -9.20
C SER A 45 8.15 -8.59 -10.25
N SER A 46 8.64 -9.18 -11.34
CA SER A 46 7.77 -9.80 -12.36
C SER A 46 6.98 -10.98 -11.77
N TYR A 47 5.83 -11.31 -12.38
CA TYR A 47 5.01 -12.43 -11.91
C TYR A 47 5.71 -13.79 -12.06
N GLU A 48 6.62 -13.90 -13.05
CA GLU A 48 7.52 -15.04 -13.23
C GLU A 48 8.43 -15.20 -12.02
N THR A 49 9.09 -14.11 -11.60
CA THR A 49 9.99 -14.12 -10.45
C THR A 49 9.24 -14.51 -9.17
N VAL A 50 8.06 -13.94 -8.96
CA VAL A 50 7.19 -14.27 -7.83
C VAL A 50 6.79 -15.75 -7.87
N GLY A 51 6.40 -16.26 -9.04
CA GLY A 51 6.07 -17.67 -9.24
C GLY A 51 7.23 -18.60 -8.87
N HIS A 52 8.46 -18.27 -9.29
CA HIS A 52 9.65 -19.04 -8.93
C HIS A 52 9.95 -19.00 -7.42
N VAL A 53 9.85 -17.83 -6.78
CA VAL A 53 10.16 -17.66 -5.35
C VAL A 53 9.19 -18.41 -4.45
N PHE A 54 7.90 -18.39 -4.78
CA PHE A 54 6.84 -18.98 -3.97
C PHE A 54 6.35 -20.34 -4.50
N ASN A 55 7.00 -20.87 -5.54
CA ASN A 55 6.62 -22.12 -6.19
C ASN A 55 5.14 -22.16 -6.62
N VAL A 56 4.67 -21.07 -7.21
CA VAL A 56 3.31 -20.93 -7.75
C VAL A 56 3.34 -20.63 -9.24
N GLY A 57 2.26 -20.95 -9.96
CA GLY A 57 2.14 -20.57 -11.36
C GLY A 57 2.14 -19.05 -11.55
N LYS A 58 2.69 -18.57 -12.67
CA LYS A 58 2.64 -17.13 -13.04
C LYS A 58 1.20 -16.58 -12.99
N SER A 59 0.23 -17.36 -13.49
CA SER A 59 -1.20 -17.02 -13.47
C SER A 59 -1.75 -16.90 -12.05
N THR A 60 -1.31 -17.78 -11.14
CA THR A 60 -1.62 -17.68 -9.70
C THR A 60 -1.07 -16.40 -9.12
N ALA A 61 0.24 -16.13 -9.30
CA ALA A 61 0.86 -14.92 -8.78
C ALA A 61 0.14 -13.65 -9.29
N TYR A 62 -0.28 -13.65 -10.56
CA TYR A 62 -1.11 -12.60 -11.14
C TYR A 62 -2.44 -12.45 -10.43
N LYS A 63 -3.23 -13.53 -10.39
CA LYS A 63 -4.57 -13.54 -9.81
C LYS A 63 -4.54 -13.11 -8.34
N LEU A 64 -3.65 -13.70 -7.53
CA LEU A 64 -3.50 -13.37 -6.12
C LEU A 64 -3.17 -11.89 -5.90
N SER A 65 -2.29 -11.34 -6.73
CA SER A 65 -1.91 -9.94 -6.62
C SER A 65 -3.10 -9.02 -6.88
N GLN A 66 -3.91 -9.32 -7.89
CA GLN A 66 -5.12 -8.53 -8.20
C GLN A 66 -6.14 -8.62 -7.06
N GLU A 67 -6.42 -9.83 -6.57
CA GLU A 67 -7.43 -10.07 -5.53
C GLU A 67 -7.04 -9.44 -4.19
N VAL A 68 -5.79 -9.61 -3.76
CA VAL A 68 -5.31 -9.01 -2.52
C VAL A 68 -5.27 -7.49 -2.64
N VAL A 69 -4.75 -6.93 -3.74
CA VAL A 69 -4.73 -5.46 -3.92
C VAL A 69 -6.13 -4.89 -3.90
N GLN A 70 -7.09 -5.52 -4.59
CA GLN A 70 -8.47 -5.05 -4.60
C GLN A 70 -9.07 -5.04 -3.19
N ALA A 71 -8.83 -6.09 -2.42
CA ALA A 71 -9.34 -6.17 -1.06
C ALA A 71 -8.63 -5.20 -0.10
N ILE A 72 -7.33 -4.93 -0.30
CA ILE A 72 -6.61 -3.85 0.40
C ILE A 72 -7.26 -2.50 0.09
N LEU A 73 -7.52 -2.22 -1.19
CA LEU A 73 -8.16 -0.97 -1.61
C LEU A 73 -9.54 -0.81 -0.96
N VAL A 74 -10.41 -1.82 -1.06
CA VAL A 74 -11.75 -1.77 -0.43
C VAL A 74 -11.66 -1.55 1.08
N ALA A 75 -10.71 -2.20 1.75
CA ALA A 75 -10.57 -2.11 3.20
C ALA A 75 -9.95 -0.80 3.69
N LEU A 76 -8.97 -0.26 2.94
CA LEU A 76 -8.07 0.77 3.45
C LEU A 76 -8.16 2.10 2.70
N HIS A 77 -8.74 2.15 1.49
CA HIS A 77 -8.78 3.35 0.65
C HIS A 77 -9.24 4.58 1.43
N ASP A 78 -10.42 4.53 2.03
CA ASP A 78 -11.04 5.68 2.70
C ASP A 78 -10.29 6.13 3.97
N SER A 79 -9.51 5.23 4.57
CA SER A 79 -8.76 5.51 5.81
C SER A 79 -7.29 5.88 5.59
N THR A 80 -6.76 5.61 4.40
CA THR A 80 -5.32 5.72 4.10
C THR A 80 -5.03 6.80 3.06
N ILE A 81 -5.89 6.94 2.05
CA ILE A 81 -5.74 7.94 0.99
C ILE A 81 -6.81 9.01 1.22
N MET A 82 -6.41 10.13 1.81
CA MET A 82 -7.27 11.32 1.90
C MET A 82 -6.80 12.33 0.87
N PHE A 83 -7.70 12.69 -0.04
CA PHE A 83 -7.47 13.83 -0.90
C PHE A 83 -7.82 15.11 -0.13
N PRO A 84 -7.02 16.17 -0.29
CA PRO A 84 -7.39 17.46 0.24
C PRO A 84 -8.74 17.92 -0.35
N VAL A 85 -9.64 18.38 0.50
CA VAL A 85 -10.96 18.89 0.11
C VAL A 85 -10.95 20.42 0.24
N ALA A 86 -11.37 21.14 -0.80
CA ALA A 86 -11.22 22.60 -0.88
C ALA A 86 -11.99 23.34 0.23
N GLU A 87 -13.11 22.77 0.69
CA GLU A 87 -13.98 23.33 1.71
C GLU A 87 -13.41 23.18 3.14
N GLU A 88 -12.35 22.40 3.34
CA GLU A 88 -11.73 22.17 4.66
C GLU A 88 -10.70 23.27 5.03
N ILE A 89 -11.12 24.54 4.96
CA ILE A 89 -10.29 25.75 5.18
C ILE A 89 -9.45 25.66 6.46
N GLU A 90 -10.03 25.17 7.56
CA GLU A 90 -9.32 25.02 8.84
C GLU A 90 -8.11 24.08 8.77
N LYS A 91 -8.20 22.99 8.00
CA LYS A 91 -7.06 22.08 7.80
C LYS A 91 -5.95 22.74 6.98
N TRP A 92 -6.33 23.51 5.96
CA TRP A 92 -5.39 24.27 5.15
C TRP A 92 -4.64 25.32 5.95
N ASP A 93 -5.34 26.02 6.85
CA ASP A 93 -4.75 27.01 7.75
C ASP A 93 -3.77 26.37 8.73
N ALA A 94 -4.14 25.23 9.33
CA ALA A 94 -3.24 24.49 10.22
C ALA A 94 -1.96 24.01 9.51
N ILE A 95 -2.06 23.58 8.24
CA ILE A 95 -0.90 23.21 7.43
C ILE A 95 0.01 24.43 7.18
N LYS A 96 -0.57 25.55 6.74
CA LYS A 96 0.17 26.80 6.48
C LYS A 96 0.90 27.29 7.73
N GLU A 97 0.22 27.27 8.88
CA GLU A 97 0.81 27.66 10.15
C GLU A 97 1.99 26.75 10.53
N THR A 98 1.84 25.44 10.32
CA THR A 98 2.91 24.46 10.58
C THR A 98 4.15 24.72 9.72
N PHE A 99 3.97 25.02 8.42
CA PHE A 99 5.09 25.34 7.53
C PHE A 99 5.74 26.68 7.90
N GLN A 100 4.95 27.70 8.25
CA GLN A 100 5.45 28.99 8.69
C GLN A 100 6.28 28.86 9.98
N GLN A 101 5.79 28.13 10.97
CA GLN A 101 6.50 27.92 12.24
C GLN A 101 7.80 27.13 12.08
N ARG A 102 7.83 26.13 11.18
CA ARG A 102 8.97 25.21 11.05
C ARG A 102 10.01 25.66 10.03
N GLN A 103 9.63 26.40 9.00
CA GLN A 103 10.46 26.69 7.83
C GLN A 103 10.42 28.16 7.42
N GLU A 104 9.72 29.04 8.17
CA GLU A 104 9.54 30.47 7.85
C GLU A 104 8.86 30.73 6.50
N LEU A 105 8.21 29.70 5.93
CA LEU A 105 7.53 29.79 4.65
C LEU A 105 6.05 30.13 4.86
N MET A 106 5.67 31.37 4.53
CA MET A 106 4.29 31.83 4.66
C MET A 106 3.41 31.31 3.53
N ASN A 107 2.18 30.94 3.87
CA ASN A 107 1.13 30.53 2.93
C ASN A 107 1.49 29.33 2.04
N ILE A 108 2.35 28.43 2.52
CA ILE A 108 2.70 27.20 1.80
C ILE A 108 1.88 26.02 2.30
N ILE A 109 1.36 25.25 1.34
CA ILE A 109 0.79 23.93 1.55
C ILE A 109 1.56 22.95 0.68
N GLY A 110 2.33 22.07 1.31
CA GLY A 110 3.07 21.02 0.61
C GLY A 110 2.21 19.78 0.39
N ALA A 111 2.24 19.24 -0.82
CA ALA A 111 1.76 17.88 -1.10
C ALA A 111 2.97 16.93 -1.03
N ILE A 112 2.89 15.90 -0.19
CA ILE A 112 3.84 14.78 -0.26
C ILE A 112 3.22 13.76 -1.20
N ASP A 113 3.51 13.92 -2.49
CA ASP A 113 3.35 12.84 -3.45
C ASP A 113 4.60 11.96 -3.38
N GLY A 114 4.46 10.65 -3.56
CA GLY A 114 5.53 9.67 -3.37
C GLY A 114 6.75 10.03 -4.23
N ASN A 115 7.78 10.59 -3.63
CA ASN A 115 8.96 11.04 -4.35
C ASN A 115 9.79 9.82 -4.77
N HIS A 116 9.93 9.58 -6.07
CA HIS A 116 11.01 8.74 -6.57
C HIS A 116 12.32 9.49 -6.26
N ILE A 117 13.03 9.11 -5.20
CA ILE A 117 14.40 9.59 -4.97
C ILE A 117 15.28 8.89 -6.00
N PRO A 118 15.87 9.58 -6.99
CA PRO A 118 16.92 8.97 -7.80
C PRO A 118 18.09 8.72 -6.86
N MET A 119 18.57 7.47 -6.76
CA MET A 119 19.90 7.25 -6.21
C MET A 119 20.90 7.93 -7.15
N ILE A 120 21.41 9.09 -6.74
CA ILE A 120 22.62 9.64 -7.33
C ILE A 120 23.74 8.74 -6.85
N ASN A 121 24.12 7.75 -7.68
CA ASN A 121 25.34 7.01 -7.45
C ASN A 121 26.50 8.01 -7.55
N GLY A 122 27.33 8.02 -6.51
CA GLY A 122 28.45 8.93 -6.37
C GLY A 122 29.34 8.98 -7.63
N MET A 123 29.75 10.20 -7.95
CA MET A 123 31.00 10.61 -8.56
C MET A 123 31.97 9.49 -8.98
N LEU A 124 32.21 9.38 -10.31
CA LEU A 124 33.52 9.13 -10.95
C LEU A 124 33.37 9.22 -12.48
N ILE A 125 33.70 10.40 -13.05
CA ILE A 125 34.71 10.64 -14.10
C ILE A 125 35.10 12.12 -14.05
#